data_AF-A0A179H4Z8-F1
#
_entry.id   AF-A0A179H4Z8-F1
#
_cell.length_a   1.000
_cell.length_b   1.000
_cell.length_c   1.000
_cell.angle_alpha   90.00
_cell.angle_beta   90.00
_cell.angle_gamma   90.00
#
_symmetry.space_group_name_H-M   'P 1'
#
loop_
_entity.id
_entity.type
_entity.pdbx_description
1 polymer ?
#
loop_
_entity_poly.entity_id
_entity_poly.type
_entity_poly.pdbx_seq_one_letter_code
_entity_poly.pdbx_strand_id
1 'polypeptide(L)'
;MAELSGALGIQALSAARQSERSRGASFDSGLARKPTKPPARLSRVLYIPVHSSSELHVSIHDVSAGYKHVIGHAPMGGSEIIGDAVMGSRLFMTRLGTMNKPTAGAEGNKVQYAFDAVVGDTEASATLQRCPPGNAEQAVKISLPHATDDFELVADEQVDAVASFPVEDTTSSAGTARHPFYALSFRDGSKKLQWQIHPLETGPLRYTLVADPSEGDEDLTPAEDSIRAVYHQIGSGPSLSTASSEGVLLLPEAKSGDTSLTEEMVVASLLGLLWRVRGMEVKPRVDNVPAQAGKSFLKRIFKKD
;
A
#
# COMPACT_ATOMS: atom_id res chain seq x y z
N MET A 1 -16.76 1.92 29.23
CA MET A 1 -17.66 2.68 28.33
C MET A 1 -16.98 3.93 27.73
N ALA A 2 -16.14 4.66 28.46
CA ALA A 2 -15.42 5.83 27.91
C ALA A 2 -14.31 5.48 26.89
N GLU A 3 -13.58 4.37 27.08
CA GLU A 3 -12.45 4.01 26.19
C GLU A 3 -12.88 3.54 24.80
N LEU A 4 -14.03 2.87 24.68
CA LEU A 4 -14.63 2.49 23.40
C LEU A 4 -15.06 3.73 22.59
N SER A 5 -15.57 4.77 23.27
CA SER A 5 -15.93 6.03 22.63
C SER A 5 -14.71 6.81 22.15
N GLY A 6 -13.60 6.77 22.91
CA GLY A 6 -12.33 7.37 22.51
C GLY A 6 -11.70 6.66 21.30
N ALA A 7 -11.76 5.33 21.26
CA ALA A 7 -11.19 4.55 20.16
C ALA A 7 -11.90 4.78 18.82
N LEU A 8 -13.24 4.83 18.84
CA LEU A 8 -14.05 5.15 17.66
C LEU A 8 -13.83 6.60 17.21
N GLY A 9 -13.69 7.54 18.16
CA GLY A 9 -13.40 8.94 17.86
C GLY A 9 -12.05 9.15 17.15
N ILE A 10 -11.00 8.44 17.58
CA ILE A 10 -9.66 8.53 16.97
C ILE A 10 -9.66 7.97 15.55
N GLN A 11 -10.33 6.83 15.32
CA GLN A 11 -10.46 6.26 13.98
C GLN A 11 -11.21 7.23 13.05
N ALA A 12 -12.32 7.80 13.50
CA ALA A 12 -13.06 8.80 12.74
C ALA A 12 -12.22 10.05 12.40
N LEU A 13 -11.43 10.56 13.36
CA LEU A 13 -10.54 11.69 13.13
C LEU A 13 -9.45 11.37 12.10
N SER A 14 -8.82 10.19 12.21
CA SER A 14 -7.79 9.77 11.27
C SER A 14 -8.33 9.58 9.84
N ALA A 15 -9.54 9.04 9.71
CA ALA A 15 -10.26 8.90 8.46
C ALA A 15 -10.61 10.28 7.87
N ALA A 16 -11.04 11.24 8.70
CA ALA A 16 -11.28 12.62 8.25
C ALA A 16 -9.99 13.30 7.75
N ARG A 17 -8.88 13.19 8.49
CA ARG A 17 -7.56 13.69 8.06
C ARG A 17 -7.10 13.04 6.75
N GLN A 18 -7.35 11.76 6.57
CA GLN A 18 -7.06 11.03 5.34
C GLN A 18 -7.85 11.56 4.13
N SER A 19 -9.14 11.86 4.34
CA SER A 19 -9.99 12.48 3.33
C SER A 19 -9.47 13.88 2.95
N GLU A 20 -9.15 14.69 3.96
CA GLU A 20 -8.65 16.06 3.78
C GLU A 20 -7.32 16.09 3.02
N ARG A 21 -6.36 15.23 3.39
CA ARG A 21 -5.11 15.03 2.63
C ARG A 21 -5.35 14.72 1.17
N SER A 22 -6.31 13.85 0.89
CA SER A 22 -6.59 13.39 -0.48
C SER A 22 -7.22 14.51 -1.31
N ARG A 23 -8.10 15.32 -0.70
CA ARG A 23 -8.66 16.54 -1.32
C ARG A 23 -7.57 17.59 -1.55
N GLY A 24 -6.74 17.86 -0.54
CA GLY A 24 -5.64 18.83 -0.61
C GLY A 24 -4.58 18.47 -1.66
N ALA A 25 -4.29 17.18 -1.87
CA ALA A 25 -3.39 16.72 -2.92
C ALA A 25 -3.92 17.02 -4.35
N SER A 26 -5.24 17.13 -4.53
CA SER A 26 -5.86 17.58 -5.79
C SER A 26 -5.71 19.10 -6.00
N PHE A 27 -5.60 19.87 -4.90
CA PHE A 27 -5.45 21.32 -4.90
C PHE A 27 -4.00 21.83 -4.80
N ASP A 28 -2.99 20.95 -4.71
CA ASP A 28 -1.57 21.34 -4.65
C ASP A 28 -1.08 21.85 -6.03
N SER A 29 -1.58 23.04 -6.38
CA SER A 29 -1.03 24.07 -7.26
C SER A 29 -0.49 23.67 -8.64
N GLY A 30 -0.92 22.57 -9.27
CA GLY A 30 -0.68 22.31 -10.71
C GLY A 30 0.78 22.36 -11.22
N LEU A 31 1.76 22.49 -10.33
CA LEU A 31 3.16 22.80 -10.67
C LEU A 31 4.12 21.70 -10.20
N ALA A 32 3.84 20.96 -9.12
CA ALA A 32 4.54 19.71 -8.81
C ALA A 32 3.89 18.96 -7.64
N ARG A 33 3.94 17.62 -7.70
CA ARG A 33 3.83 16.75 -6.52
C ARG A 33 4.96 17.13 -5.55
N LYS A 34 4.72 17.25 -4.23
CA LYS A 34 5.81 17.38 -3.25
C LYS A 34 6.49 16.02 -3.07
N PRO A 35 7.64 15.77 -3.70
CA PRO A 35 8.28 14.49 -3.53
C PRO A 35 8.95 14.45 -2.15
N THR A 36 8.95 13.28 -1.53
CA THR A 36 9.51 13.11 -0.18
C THR A 36 10.66 12.12 -0.25
N LYS A 37 11.72 12.35 0.53
CA LYS A 37 12.77 11.33 0.68
C LYS A 37 12.17 10.12 1.39
N PRO A 38 12.55 8.87 1.02
CA PRO A 38 12.22 7.71 1.83
C PRO A 38 12.62 7.95 3.29
N PRO A 39 11.77 7.62 4.29
CA PRO A 39 12.11 7.82 5.69
C PRO A 39 13.43 7.13 6.02
N ALA A 40 14.38 7.85 6.63
CA ALA A 40 15.76 7.39 6.74
C ALA A 40 15.90 6.10 7.57
N ARG A 41 14.94 5.85 8.47
CA ARG A 41 14.92 4.63 9.29
C ARG A 41 14.49 3.38 8.55
N LEU A 42 13.82 3.51 7.41
CA LEU A 42 13.28 2.38 6.65
C LEU A 42 14.32 1.88 5.66
N SER A 43 15.36 1.24 6.18
CA SER A 43 16.50 0.76 5.42
C SER A 43 16.35 -0.67 4.88
N ARG A 44 15.45 -1.47 5.47
CA ARG A 44 15.17 -2.84 5.05
C ARG A 44 14.08 -2.83 3.98
N VAL A 45 14.27 -3.56 2.89
CA VAL A 45 13.35 -3.57 1.75
C VAL A 45 13.06 -5.00 1.31
N LEU A 46 11.78 -5.36 1.35
CA LEU A 46 11.28 -6.64 0.87
C LEU A 46 10.62 -6.46 -0.50
N TYR A 47 10.96 -7.32 -1.44
CA TYR A 47 10.29 -7.43 -2.73
C TYR A 47 9.12 -8.39 -2.62
N ILE A 48 7.95 -7.91 -3.03
CA ILE A 48 6.71 -8.68 -3.09
C ILE A 48 6.45 -8.96 -4.59
N PRO A 49 6.57 -10.22 -5.03
CA PRO A 49 6.32 -10.60 -6.41
C PRO A 49 4.90 -10.26 -6.87
N VAL A 50 4.69 -10.40 -8.18
CA VAL A 50 3.36 -10.35 -8.77
C VAL A 50 2.48 -11.38 -8.06
N HIS A 51 1.36 -10.92 -7.50
CA HIS A 51 0.35 -11.77 -6.86
C HIS A 51 -1.05 -11.21 -7.01
N SER A 52 -2.05 -12.08 -7.00
CA SER A 52 -3.48 -11.74 -7.00
C SER A 52 -4.22 -12.45 -5.87
N SER A 53 -5.51 -12.19 -5.72
CA SER A 53 -6.41 -12.93 -4.81
C SER A 53 -6.67 -14.39 -5.25
N SER A 54 -6.01 -14.87 -6.30
CA SER A 54 -6.07 -16.26 -6.76
C SER A 54 -4.75 -17.00 -6.64
N GLU A 55 -3.66 -16.31 -6.27
CA GLU A 55 -2.33 -16.92 -6.18
C GLU A 55 -2.13 -17.55 -4.81
N LEU A 56 -1.76 -18.84 -4.80
CA LEU A 56 -1.72 -19.65 -3.59
C LEU A 56 -0.35 -19.70 -2.93
N HIS A 57 0.72 -19.27 -3.60
CA HIS A 57 2.07 -19.30 -3.05
C HIS A 57 2.90 -18.11 -3.53
N VAL A 58 3.46 -17.34 -2.61
CA VAL A 58 4.30 -16.17 -2.90
C VAL A 58 5.58 -16.22 -2.07
N SER A 59 6.73 -16.12 -2.74
CA SER A 59 8.06 -16.03 -2.09
C SER A 59 8.54 -14.59 -2.02
N ILE A 60 8.80 -14.08 -0.82
CA ILE A 60 9.21 -12.70 -0.56
C ILE A 60 10.71 -12.66 -0.33
N HIS A 61 11.39 -11.71 -0.97
CA HIS A 61 12.86 -11.63 -1.00
C HIS A 61 13.37 -10.33 -0.42
N ASP A 62 14.55 -10.36 0.21
CA ASP A 62 15.26 -9.13 0.60
C ASP A 62 15.92 -8.49 -0.64
N VAL A 63 15.61 -7.23 -0.91
CA VAL A 63 16.18 -6.44 -2.00
C VAL A 63 16.77 -5.12 -1.51
N SER A 64 17.10 -5.00 -0.23
CA SER A 64 17.58 -3.77 0.40
C SER A 64 18.77 -3.15 -0.35
N ALA A 65 19.75 -3.97 -0.76
CA ALA A 65 20.91 -3.52 -1.51
C ALA A 65 20.54 -3.04 -2.93
N GLY A 66 19.68 -3.80 -3.63
CA GLY A 66 19.20 -3.45 -4.97
C GLY A 66 18.39 -2.16 -4.97
N TYR A 67 17.51 -2.01 -3.99
CA TYR A 67 16.73 -0.79 -3.76
C TYR A 67 17.64 0.42 -3.52
N LYS A 68 18.58 0.32 -2.57
CA LYS A 68 19.54 1.40 -2.27
C LYS A 68 20.34 1.82 -3.50
N HIS A 69 20.75 0.84 -4.32
CA HIS A 69 21.45 1.12 -5.56
C HIS A 69 20.59 1.91 -6.55
N VAL A 70 19.38 1.44 -6.87
CA VAL A 70 18.52 2.11 -7.87
C VAL A 70 18.01 3.47 -7.42
N ILE A 71 17.83 3.69 -6.12
CA ILE A 71 17.42 5.00 -5.62
C ILE A 71 18.56 6.02 -5.75
N GLY A 72 19.81 5.62 -5.47
CA GLY A 72 20.97 6.51 -5.58
C GLY A 72 21.57 6.63 -6.99
N HIS A 73 21.29 5.69 -7.89
CA HIS A 73 21.95 5.63 -9.20
C HIS A 73 20.96 5.69 -10.36
N ALA A 74 21.24 6.56 -11.33
CA ALA A 74 20.52 6.59 -12.58
C ALA A 74 21.01 5.47 -13.51
N PRO A 75 20.09 4.69 -14.14
CA PRO A 75 20.46 3.58 -15.01
C PRO A 75 21.26 4.01 -16.26
N MET A 76 21.15 5.28 -16.66
CA MET A 76 21.82 5.84 -17.85
C MET A 76 23.00 6.78 -17.51
N GLY A 77 23.50 6.75 -16.26
CA GLY A 77 24.49 7.71 -15.77
C GLY A 77 23.90 9.08 -15.41
N GLY A 78 24.75 10.01 -14.97
CA GLY A 78 24.32 11.36 -14.56
C GLY A 78 23.76 11.45 -13.13
N SER A 79 24.01 10.44 -12.29
CA SER A 79 23.57 10.43 -10.89
C SER A 79 24.06 11.65 -10.11
N GLU A 80 25.25 12.16 -10.42
CA GLU A 80 25.83 13.37 -9.80
C GLU A 80 25.02 14.64 -10.08
N ILE A 81 24.26 14.67 -11.17
CA ILE A 81 23.45 15.83 -11.59
C ILE A 81 22.00 15.67 -11.11
N ILE A 82 21.45 14.46 -11.20
CA ILE A 82 20.03 14.17 -10.95
C ILE A 82 19.76 13.90 -9.47
N GLY A 83 20.75 13.39 -8.73
CA GLY A 83 20.62 13.03 -7.31
C GLY A 83 19.76 11.79 -7.05
N ASP A 84 19.40 11.61 -5.78
CA ASP A 84 18.60 10.50 -5.27
C ASP A 84 17.14 10.59 -5.75
N ALA A 85 16.55 9.43 -6.03
CA ALA A 85 15.15 9.35 -6.40
C ALA A 85 14.24 9.55 -5.18
N VAL A 86 13.35 10.53 -5.25
CA VAL A 86 12.43 10.89 -4.16
C VAL A 86 11.04 10.28 -4.39
N MET A 87 10.43 9.74 -3.34
CA MET A 87 9.11 9.10 -3.38
C MET A 87 8.05 10.06 -3.95
N GLY A 88 7.14 9.51 -4.75
CA GLY A 88 6.10 10.28 -5.45
C GLY A 88 6.55 10.93 -6.76
N SER A 89 7.86 10.98 -7.05
CA SER A 89 8.38 11.43 -8.34
C SER A 89 8.31 10.35 -9.42
N ARG A 90 8.21 10.77 -10.68
CA ARG A 90 8.32 9.84 -11.82
C ARG A 90 9.69 9.15 -11.88
N LEU A 91 10.76 9.87 -11.51
CA LEU A 91 12.11 9.33 -11.46
C LEU A 91 12.21 8.13 -10.52
N PHE A 92 11.60 8.23 -9.34
CA PHE A 92 11.52 7.12 -8.38
C PHE A 92 10.81 5.91 -8.97
N MET A 93 9.67 6.11 -9.61
CA MET A 93 8.94 5.01 -10.26
C MET A 93 9.77 4.35 -11.36
N THR A 94 10.42 5.15 -12.22
CA THR A 94 11.26 4.66 -13.31
C THR A 94 12.43 3.85 -12.77
N ARG A 95 13.19 4.39 -11.81
CA ARG A 95 14.34 3.71 -11.21
C ARG A 95 13.94 2.42 -10.49
N LEU A 96 12.83 2.45 -9.75
CA LEU A 96 12.31 1.26 -9.09
C LEU A 96 11.87 0.19 -10.11
N GLY A 97 11.25 0.61 -11.22
CA GLY A 97 10.89 -0.30 -12.32
C GLY A 97 12.08 -0.93 -13.05
N THR A 98 13.27 -0.31 -12.97
CA THR A 98 14.53 -0.87 -13.51
C THR A 98 15.30 -1.74 -12.51
N MET A 99 14.79 -1.90 -11.28
CA MET A 99 15.44 -2.77 -10.29
C MET A 99 15.42 -4.21 -10.75
N ASN A 100 16.56 -4.90 -10.62
CA ASN A 100 16.65 -6.32 -10.89
C ASN A 100 15.70 -7.08 -9.95
N LYS A 101 14.72 -7.75 -10.54
CA LYS A 101 13.72 -8.51 -9.80
C LYS A 101 14.29 -9.86 -9.38
N PRO A 102 14.15 -10.26 -8.11
CA PRO A 102 14.51 -11.59 -7.67
C PRO A 102 13.80 -12.64 -8.52
N THR A 103 14.57 -13.55 -9.10
CA THR A 103 14.06 -14.72 -9.82
C THR A 103 14.21 -15.94 -8.92
N ALA A 104 13.17 -16.78 -8.85
CA ALA A 104 13.19 -18.01 -8.08
C ALA A 104 14.37 -18.90 -8.53
N GLY A 105 15.20 -19.30 -7.57
CA GLY A 105 16.33 -20.22 -7.82
C GLY A 105 17.65 -19.57 -8.28
N ALA A 106 17.71 -18.25 -8.49
CA ALA A 106 18.98 -17.58 -8.77
C ALA A 106 19.84 -17.47 -7.50
N GLU A 107 21.13 -17.79 -7.61
CA GLU A 107 22.09 -17.67 -6.51
C GLU A 107 22.11 -16.24 -5.95
N GLY A 108 21.94 -16.11 -4.64
CA GLY A 108 21.90 -14.82 -3.93
C GLY A 108 20.50 -14.30 -3.56
N ASN A 109 19.43 -14.85 -4.14
CA ASN A 109 18.05 -14.45 -3.80
C ASN A 109 17.55 -15.19 -2.55
N LYS A 110 17.93 -14.71 -1.37
CA LYS A 110 17.46 -15.27 -0.11
C LYS A 110 15.96 -14.96 0.08
N VAL A 111 15.12 -16.00 0.03
CA VAL A 111 13.71 -15.94 0.44
C VAL A 111 13.69 -15.63 1.93
N GLN A 112 13.02 -14.55 2.32
CA GLN A 112 12.83 -14.13 3.71
C GLN A 112 11.50 -14.61 4.26
N TYR A 113 10.47 -14.67 3.41
CA TYR A 113 9.16 -15.15 3.80
C TYR A 113 8.52 -15.98 2.69
N ALA A 114 7.79 -17.00 3.08
CA ALA A 114 6.87 -17.75 2.23
C ALA A 114 5.44 -17.43 2.67
N PHE A 115 4.58 -17.13 1.71
CA PHE A 115 3.17 -16.90 1.91
C PHE A 115 2.38 -17.95 1.16
N ASP A 116 1.54 -18.68 1.87
CA ASP A 116 0.72 -19.76 1.35
C ASP A 116 -0.76 -19.48 1.63
N ALA A 117 -1.57 -19.40 0.58
CA ALA A 117 -3.00 -19.14 0.68
C ALA A 117 -3.82 -20.35 0.22
N VAL A 118 -4.97 -20.53 0.85
CA VAL A 118 -5.98 -21.54 0.53
C VAL A 118 -7.32 -20.83 0.46
N VAL A 119 -7.98 -20.92 -0.69
CA VAL A 119 -9.30 -20.33 -0.91
C VAL A 119 -10.36 -21.39 -0.62
N GLY A 120 -11.13 -21.20 0.47
CA GLY A 120 -12.29 -22.01 0.79
C GLY A 120 -13.59 -21.41 0.25
N ASP A 121 -14.73 -22.04 0.52
CA ASP A 121 -16.03 -21.57 0.01
C ASP A 121 -16.49 -20.27 0.70
N THR A 122 -16.30 -20.18 2.02
CA THR A 122 -16.80 -19.07 2.86
C THR A 122 -15.72 -18.07 3.24
N GLU A 123 -14.47 -18.52 3.31
CA GLU A 123 -13.32 -17.72 3.68
C GLU A 123 -12.06 -18.20 2.95
N ALA A 124 -11.15 -17.29 2.66
CA ALA A 124 -9.78 -17.63 2.34
C ALA A 124 -8.94 -17.61 3.62
N SER A 125 -8.00 -18.53 3.75
CA SER A 125 -7.01 -18.53 4.83
C SER A 125 -5.62 -18.52 4.23
N ALA A 126 -4.72 -17.73 4.81
CA ALA A 126 -3.33 -17.71 4.40
C ALA A 126 -2.39 -17.83 5.59
N THR A 127 -1.17 -18.29 5.34
CA THR A 127 -0.12 -18.43 6.34
C THR A 127 1.14 -17.78 5.82
N LEU A 128 1.73 -16.90 6.63
CA LEU A 128 3.04 -16.32 6.37
C LEU A 128 4.08 -16.98 7.27
N GLN A 129 5.17 -17.45 6.70
CA GLN A 129 6.28 -18.10 7.42
C GLN A 129 7.61 -17.44 7.08
N ARG A 130 8.49 -17.27 8.07
CA ARG A 130 9.87 -16.79 7.86
C ARG A 130 10.76 -17.91 7.28
N CYS A 131 11.65 -17.55 6.35
CA CYS A 131 12.59 -18.46 5.70
C CYS A 131 14.07 -17.99 5.86
N PRO A 132 15.00 -18.87 6.30
CA PRO A 132 14.73 -20.14 6.96
C PRO A 132 13.95 -19.92 8.28
N PRO A 133 13.19 -20.91 8.75
CA PRO A 133 12.50 -20.81 10.04
C PRO A 133 13.55 -20.53 11.13
N GLY A 134 13.25 -19.56 12.00
CA GLY A 134 14.11 -19.27 13.15
C GLY A 134 14.00 -20.36 14.22
N ASN A 135 14.55 -20.10 15.41
CA ASN A 135 14.44 -21.01 16.55
C ASN A 135 12.99 -21.18 17.08
N ALA A 136 12.08 -20.29 16.68
CA ALA A 136 10.64 -20.41 16.91
C ALA A 136 9.94 -20.40 15.54
N GLU A 137 9.08 -21.40 15.30
CA GLU A 137 8.16 -21.43 14.15
C GLU A 137 7.06 -20.38 14.35
N GLN A 138 7.42 -19.11 14.20
CA GLN A 138 6.47 -18.02 14.31
C GLN A 138 5.83 -17.78 12.93
N ALA A 139 4.71 -18.46 12.69
CA ALA A 139 3.88 -18.26 11.52
C ALA A 139 2.73 -17.30 11.86
N VAL A 140 2.36 -16.44 10.91
CA VAL A 140 1.18 -15.58 11.04
C VAL A 140 0.08 -16.15 10.17
N LYS A 141 -1.04 -16.51 10.79
CA LYS A 141 -2.25 -16.90 10.08
C LYS A 141 -3.07 -15.67 9.75
N ILE A 142 -3.62 -15.64 8.54
CA ILE A 142 -4.52 -14.62 8.03
C ILE A 142 -5.86 -15.28 7.71
N SER A 143 -6.95 -14.72 8.22
CA SER A 143 -8.31 -15.13 7.90
C SER A 143 -9.01 -14.03 7.12
N LEU A 144 -9.52 -14.36 5.94
CA LEU A 144 -10.12 -13.44 4.97
C LEU A 144 -11.56 -13.90 4.64
N PRO A 145 -12.57 -13.54 5.47
CA PRO A 145 -13.97 -13.90 5.21
C PRO A 145 -14.49 -13.30 3.89
N HIS A 146 -15.17 -14.08 3.04
CA HIS A 146 -15.67 -13.54 1.76
C HIS A 146 -16.79 -12.51 1.93
N ALA A 147 -17.50 -12.51 3.07
CA ALA A 147 -18.66 -11.66 3.32
C ALA A 147 -18.31 -10.20 3.67
N THR A 148 -17.06 -9.90 4.01
CA THR A 148 -16.63 -8.61 4.54
C THR A 148 -15.33 -8.15 3.87
N ASP A 149 -15.06 -6.84 3.89
CA ASP A 149 -13.76 -6.29 3.45
C ASP A 149 -12.69 -6.40 4.58
N ASP A 150 -13.12 -6.71 5.80
CA ASP A 150 -12.28 -6.84 7.00
C ASP A 150 -11.47 -8.14 7.00
N PHE A 151 -10.41 -8.23 7.79
CA PHE A 151 -9.67 -9.47 7.95
C PHE A 151 -9.01 -9.58 9.33
N GLU A 152 -8.62 -10.80 9.70
CA GLU A 152 -7.99 -11.07 10.99
C GLU A 152 -6.59 -11.66 10.79
N LEU A 153 -5.68 -11.29 11.70
CA LEU A 153 -4.31 -11.80 11.76
C LEU A 153 -4.11 -12.46 13.12
N VAL A 154 -3.53 -13.65 13.13
CA VAL A 154 -3.26 -14.43 14.35
C VAL A 154 -1.83 -14.92 14.33
N ALA A 155 -1.05 -14.48 15.33
CA ALA A 155 0.28 -14.99 15.65
C ALA A 155 0.31 -15.29 17.15
N ASP A 156 1.23 -14.69 17.90
CA ASP A 156 1.20 -14.66 19.38
C ASP A 156 0.02 -13.82 19.91
N GLU A 157 -0.39 -12.82 19.12
CA GLU A 157 -1.50 -11.91 19.39
C GLU A 157 -2.50 -11.95 18.22
N GLN A 158 -3.77 -11.67 18.53
CA GLN A 158 -4.81 -11.47 17.50
C GLN A 158 -4.98 -9.98 17.21
N VAL A 159 -4.98 -9.67 15.91
CA VAL A 159 -5.16 -8.31 15.38
C VAL A 159 -6.30 -8.31 14.38
N ASP A 160 -7.26 -7.41 14.60
CA ASP A 160 -8.39 -7.23 13.70
C ASP A 160 -8.11 -6.04 12.78
N ALA A 161 -8.23 -6.25 11.46
CA ALA A 161 -8.04 -5.25 10.42
C ALA A 161 -9.39 -4.83 9.84
N VAL A 162 -9.84 -3.64 10.21
CA VAL A 162 -11.16 -3.11 9.82
C VAL A 162 -11.01 -2.14 8.66
N ALA A 163 -11.73 -2.40 7.57
CA ALA A 163 -11.75 -1.57 6.39
C ALA A 163 -12.66 -0.34 6.56
N SER A 164 -12.26 0.77 5.96
CA SER A 164 -13.08 1.97 5.78
C SER A 164 -12.69 2.68 4.48
N PHE A 165 -13.52 3.61 4.01
CA PHE A 165 -13.34 4.27 2.71
C PHE A 165 -13.42 5.79 2.84
N PRO A 166 -12.44 6.43 3.49
CA PRO A 166 -12.46 7.88 3.73
C PRO A 166 -12.18 8.74 2.50
N VAL A 167 -11.56 8.16 1.47
CA VAL A 167 -11.23 8.87 0.23
C VAL A 167 -12.32 8.63 -0.80
N GLU A 168 -12.73 9.69 -1.49
CA GLU A 168 -13.76 9.63 -2.54
C GLU A 168 -13.35 8.67 -3.66
N ASP A 169 -14.31 7.88 -4.13
CA ASP A 169 -14.11 6.89 -5.18
C ASP A 169 -13.57 7.54 -6.47
N THR A 170 -12.59 6.90 -7.10
CA THR A 170 -12.09 7.35 -8.39
C THR A 170 -12.87 6.70 -9.51
N THR A 171 -13.54 7.51 -10.33
CA THR A 171 -14.25 7.05 -11.53
C THR A 171 -13.38 7.21 -12.78
N SER A 172 -13.16 6.13 -13.52
CA SER A 172 -12.40 6.13 -14.78
C SER A 172 -13.12 5.35 -15.88
N SER A 173 -12.52 5.27 -17.07
CA SER A 173 -13.02 4.38 -18.14
C SER A 173 -12.99 2.89 -17.75
N ALA A 174 -12.15 2.51 -16.77
CA ALA A 174 -12.10 1.15 -16.25
C ALA A 174 -13.21 0.86 -15.22
N GLY A 175 -13.96 1.88 -14.79
CA GLY A 175 -15.01 1.78 -13.76
C GLY A 175 -14.68 2.60 -12.50
N THR A 176 -15.35 2.26 -11.40
CA THR A 176 -15.23 2.96 -10.11
C THR A 176 -14.34 2.17 -9.15
N ALA A 177 -13.26 2.80 -8.69
CA ALA A 177 -12.31 2.23 -7.73
C ALA A 177 -12.50 2.85 -6.34
N ARG A 178 -12.67 1.99 -5.33
CA ARG A 178 -12.73 2.36 -3.91
C ARG A 178 -11.33 2.37 -3.30
N HIS A 179 -11.11 3.25 -2.33
CA HIS A 179 -9.81 3.48 -1.70
C HIS A 179 -9.82 2.99 -0.25
N PRO A 180 -9.47 1.73 0.01
CA PRO A 180 -9.61 1.17 1.34
C PRO A 180 -8.52 1.72 2.25
N PHE A 181 -8.92 1.97 3.48
CA PHE A 181 -8.10 2.35 4.61
C PHE A 181 -8.33 1.27 5.67
N TYR A 182 -7.26 0.73 6.25
CA TYR A 182 -7.37 -0.32 7.27
C TYR A 182 -6.88 0.19 8.62
N ALA A 183 -7.72 0.07 9.64
CA ALA A 183 -7.34 0.25 11.04
C ALA A 183 -7.04 -1.12 11.66
N LEU A 184 -5.81 -1.31 12.14
CA LEU A 184 -5.39 -2.50 12.86
C LEU A 184 -5.57 -2.27 14.36
N SER A 185 -6.36 -3.11 15.00
CA SER A 185 -6.63 -3.07 16.43
C SER A 185 -6.13 -4.35 17.10
N PHE A 186 -5.22 -4.19 18.06
CA PHE A 186 -4.71 -5.29 18.87
C PHE A 186 -5.71 -5.58 20.01
N ARG A 187 -5.99 -6.85 20.30
CA ARG A 187 -6.97 -7.24 21.33
C ARG A 187 -6.61 -6.79 22.74
N ASP A 188 -5.33 -6.59 23.01
CA ASP A 188 -4.83 -6.03 24.27
C ASP A 188 -5.13 -4.52 24.42
N GLY A 189 -5.66 -3.89 23.35
CA GLY A 189 -5.96 -2.46 23.29
C GLY A 189 -4.70 -1.58 23.29
N SER A 190 -3.51 -2.17 23.27
CA SER A 190 -2.25 -1.45 23.51
C SER A 190 -1.84 -0.59 22.32
N LYS A 191 -2.26 -0.97 21.11
CA LYS A 191 -1.79 -0.35 19.87
C LYS A 191 -2.88 -0.21 18.82
N LYS A 192 -2.78 0.90 18.10
CA LYS A 192 -3.57 1.20 16.91
C LYS A 192 -2.63 1.57 15.80
N LEU A 193 -2.68 0.80 14.72
CA LEU A 193 -1.91 1.06 13.51
C LEU A 193 -2.88 1.27 12.36
N GLN A 194 -2.44 1.99 11.34
CA GLN A 194 -3.30 2.33 10.22
C GLN A 194 -2.54 2.21 8.91
N TRP A 195 -3.08 1.43 7.98
CA TRP A 195 -2.66 1.46 6.59
C TRP A 195 -3.40 2.58 5.86
N GLN A 196 -2.66 3.65 5.59
CA GLN A 196 -3.15 4.86 4.93
C GLN A 196 -2.84 4.78 3.44
N ILE A 197 -3.88 4.80 2.62
CA ILE A 197 -3.75 4.80 1.16
C ILE A 197 -3.30 6.16 0.64
N HIS A 198 -2.47 6.21 -0.39
CA HIS A 198 -2.18 7.45 -1.08
C HIS A 198 -2.60 7.31 -2.54
N PRO A 199 -3.89 7.60 -2.84
CA PRO A 199 -4.39 7.47 -4.18
C PRO A 199 -3.77 8.56 -5.05
N LEU A 200 -2.93 8.11 -5.96
CA LEU A 200 -2.21 8.95 -6.90
C LEU A 200 -2.98 8.88 -8.20
N GLU A 201 -3.80 9.88 -8.52
CA GLU A 201 -4.66 9.88 -9.72
C GLU A 201 -3.91 9.58 -11.03
N THR A 202 -2.57 9.59 -11.05
CA THR A 202 -1.70 9.09 -12.14
C THR A 202 -0.36 8.51 -11.64
N GLY A 203 -0.35 7.73 -10.55
CA GLY A 203 0.85 7.07 -10.01
C GLY A 203 0.58 5.63 -9.51
N PRO A 204 1.62 4.90 -9.07
CA PRO A 204 1.50 3.53 -8.60
C PRO A 204 1.07 3.50 -7.14
N LEU A 205 0.33 2.46 -6.75
CA LEU A 205 -0.34 2.36 -5.46
C LEU A 205 0.67 2.47 -4.32
N ARG A 206 0.40 3.34 -3.34
CA ARG A 206 1.21 3.48 -2.14
C ARG A 206 0.36 3.36 -0.90
N TYR A 207 0.83 2.56 0.05
CA TYR A 207 0.30 2.50 1.41
C TYR A 207 1.38 2.85 2.42
N THR A 208 1.00 3.59 3.45
CA THR A 208 1.88 3.95 4.57
C THR A 208 1.29 3.37 5.84
N LEU A 209 2.04 2.54 6.56
CA LEU A 209 1.65 2.06 7.88
C LEU A 209 2.10 3.07 8.94
N VAL A 210 1.15 3.61 9.69
CA VAL A 210 1.38 4.65 10.70
C VAL A 210 0.93 4.14 12.06
N ALA A 211 1.74 4.37 13.10
CA ALA A 211 1.33 4.21 14.48
C ALA A 211 0.61 5.47 14.97
N ASP A 212 -0.48 5.28 15.72
CA ASP A 212 -1.41 6.29 16.26
C ASP A 212 -1.01 7.77 16.05
N PRO A 213 -1.75 8.56 15.24
CA PRO A 213 -1.45 9.97 14.98
C PRO A 213 -1.90 10.90 16.13
N SER A 214 -1.93 10.41 17.37
CA SER A 214 -2.49 11.09 18.54
C SER A 214 -1.65 12.27 19.02
N GLU A 215 -0.38 12.39 18.62
CA GLU A 215 0.45 13.55 18.95
C GLU A 215 1.15 14.16 17.73
N GLY A 216 0.81 15.43 17.45
CA GLY A 216 1.63 16.36 16.66
C GLY A 216 1.55 16.24 15.14
N ASP A 217 0.77 17.12 14.51
CA ASP A 217 1.30 18.24 13.71
C ASP A 217 0.12 19.05 13.14
N GLU A 218 0.27 20.36 12.97
CA GLU A 218 -0.64 21.18 12.15
C GLU A 218 -0.55 20.79 10.66
N ASP A 219 0.54 20.11 10.28
CA ASP A 219 0.73 19.51 8.98
C ASP A 219 -0.03 18.18 8.85
N LEU A 220 -0.83 18.08 7.79
CA LEU A 220 -1.64 16.90 7.49
C LEU A 220 -0.80 15.64 7.20
N THR A 221 0.54 15.72 7.12
CA THR A 221 1.43 14.59 6.88
C THR A 221 1.82 13.86 8.17
N PRO A 222 1.81 12.51 8.21
CA PRO A 222 2.25 11.79 9.40
C PRO A 222 3.71 12.10 9.71
N ALA A 223 4.00 12.41 10.98
CA ALA A 223 5.36 12.63 11.47
C ALA A 223 6.24 11.44 11.10
N GLU A 224 7.50 11.69 10.71
CA GLU A 224 8.38 10.63 10.22
C GLU A 224 8.43 9.48 11.24
N ASP A 225 8.60 9.78 12.53
CA ASP A 225 8.61 8.90 13.73
C ASP A 225 7.41 7.95 13.86
N SER A 226 6.25 8.34 13.35
CA SER A 226 5.03 7.53 13.37
C SER A 226 5.00 6.47 12.26
N ILE A 227 5.80 6.64 11.19
CA ILE A 227 5.82 5.74 10.04
C ILE A 227 6.56 4.44 10.40
N ARG A 228 5.84 3.33 10.28
CA ARG A 228 6.32 1.97 10.57
C ARG A 228 6.68 1.18 9.32
N ALA A 229 6.00 1.43 8.20
CA ALA A 229 6.31 0.79 6.92
C ALA A 229 5.74 1.59 5.75
N VAL A 230 6.32 1.41 4.56
CA VAL A 230 5.78 1.99 3.32
C VAL A 230 5.80 0.95 2.20
N TYR A 231 4.64 0.66 1.63
CA TYR A 231 4.51 -0.15 0.43
C TYR A 231 4.44 0.72 -0.82
N HIS A 232 5.22 0.38 -1.84
CA HIS A 232 5.14 0.95 -3.18
C HIS A 232 4.91 -0.15 -4.21
N GLN A 233 3.83 -0.02 -4.97
CA GLN A 233 3.61 -0.83 -6.15
C GLN A 233 4.64 -0.49 -7.23
N ILE A 234 5.15 -1.52 -7.89
CA ILE A 234 5.97 -1.44 -9.09
C ILE A 234 5.05 -1.58 -10.32
N GLY A 235 5.36 -0.81 -11.36
CA GLY A 235 4.67 -0.89 -12.64
C GLY A 235 4.00 0.41 -13.06
N SER A 236 3.41 0.38 -14.25
CA SER A 236 2.68 1.48 -14.86
C SER A 236 1.22 1.07 -15.03
N GLY A 237 0.30 1.93 -14.61
CA GLY A 237 -1.14 1.68 -14.73
C GLY A 237 -1.94 2.36 -13.62
N PRO A 238 -3.27 2.37 -13.71
CA PRO A 238 -4.12 2.89 -12.64
C PRO A 238 -4.01 1.96 -11.43
N SER A 239 -3.46 2.50 -10.34
CA SER A 239 -3.09 1.81 -9.09
C SER A 239 -4.02 0.66 -8.63
N LEU A 240 -5.34 0.94 -8.64
CA LEU A 240 -6.37 0.05 -8.10
C LEU A 240 -7.10 -0.75 -9.18
N SER A 241 -6.88 -0.46 -10.46
CA SER A 241 -7.55 -1.18 -11.55
C SER A 241 -6.76 -2.40 -12.04
N THR A 242 -5.60 -2.69 -11.45
CA THR A 242 -4.82 -3.88 -11.79
C THR A 242 -5.32 -5.09 -11.00
N ALA A 243 -5.41 -6.24 -11.65
CA ALA A 243 -5.83 -7.51 -11.02
C ALA A 243 -4.75 -8.12 -10.11
N SER A 244 -3.51 -7.63 -10.22
CA SER A 244 -2.38 -8.09 -9.42
C SER A 244 -1.62 -6.94 -8.76
N SER A 245 -0.95 -7.29 -7.67
CA SER A 245 -0.01 -6.46 -6.91
C SER A 245 1.41 -6.94 -7.17
N GLU A 246 2.34 -6.03 -7.35
CA GLU A 246 3.79 -6.28 -7.42
C GLU A 246 4.44 -5.04 -6.81
N GLY A 247 5.42 -5.18 -5.92
CA GLY A 247 5.94 -4.01 -5.24
C GLY A 247 7.11 -4.24 -4.30
N VAL A 248 7.46 -3.18 -3.59
CA VAL A 248 8.44 -3.19 -2.51
C VAL A 248 7.82 -2.68 -1.22
N LEU A 249 8.17 -3.33 -0.12
CA LEU A 249 7.81 -2.94 1.24
C LEU A 249 9.07 -2.46 1.96
N LEU A 250 9.07 -1.19 2.37
CA LEU A 250 10.12 -0.57 3.17
C LEU A 250 9.79 -0.74 4.66
N LEU A 251 10.76 -1.22 5.42
CA LEU A 251 10.68 -1.58 6.84
C LEU A 251 11.88 -1.01 7.60
N PRO A 252 11.75 -0.77 8.91
CA PRO A 252 12.91 -0.50 9.75
C PRO A 252 13.83 -1.74 9.77
N GLU A 253 15.12 -1.51 9.91
CA GLU A 253 16.03 -2.59 10.22
C GLU A 253 15.64 -3.21 11.57
N ALA A 254 15.60 -4.55 11.62
CA ALA A 254 15.22 -5.28 12.82
C ALA A 254 16.22 -5.00 13.95
N LYS A 255 15.95 -3.97 14.77
CA LYS A 255 16.69 -3.71 16.00
C LYS A 255 16.05 -4.55 17.11
N SER A 256 16.85 -5.42 17.72
CA SER A 256 16.46 -6.18 18.89
C SER A 256 16.05 -5.22 20.01
N GLY A 257 14.74 -4.99 20.19
CA GLY A 257 14.21 -4.42 21.43
C GLY A 257 13.12 -3.35 21.36
N ASP A 258 12.73 -2.80 20.20
CA ASP A 258 11.95 -1.53 20.21
C ASP A 258 10.65 -1.48 19.40
N THR A 259 10.14 -2.61 18.91
CA THR A 259 8.84 -2.65 18.22
C THR A 259 8.03 -3.84 18.70
N SER A 260 6.96 -3.64 19.48
CA SER A 260 6.04 -4.76 19.78
C SER A 260 5.31 -5.30 18.54
N LEU A 261 5.39 -4.59 17.41
CA LEU A 261 4.93 -5.10 16.13
C LEU A 261 6.08 -5.85 15.47
N THR A 262 5.90 -7.16 15.26
CA THR A 262 6.86 -7.99 14.54
C THR A 262 6.85 -7.64 13.04
N GLU A 263 8.00 -7.83 12.37
CA GLU A 263 8.11 -7.66 10.92
C GLU A 263 7.10 -8.53 10.19
N GLU A 264 6.90 -9.76 10.68
CA GLU A 264 5.91 -10.73 10.23
C GLU A 264 4.50 -10.14 10.21
N MET A 265 4.09 -9.48 11.29
CA MET A 265 2.75 -8.91 11.40
C MET A 265 2.57 -7.76 10.39
N VAL A 266 3.61 -6.96 10.15
CA VAL A 266 3.57 -5.92 9.10
C VAL A 266 3.39 -6.56 7.73
N VAL A 267 4.23 -7.54 7.39
CA VAL A 267 4.19 -8.22 6.09
C VAL A 267 2.85 -8.92 5.89
N ALA A 268 2.36 -9.66 6.89
CA ALA A 268 1.07 -10.34 6.83
C ALA A 268 -0.09 -9.35 6.67
N SER A 269 -0.11 -8.26 7.46
CA SER A 269 -1.16 -7.24 7.34
C SER A 269 -1.19 -6.58 5.96
N LEU A 270 -0.03 -6.37 5.34
CA LEU A 270 0.05 -5.85 3.98
C LEU A 270 -0.48 -6.87 2.97
N LEU A 271 -0.10 -8.14 3.07
CA LEU A 271 -0.56 -9.18 2.14
C LEU A 271 -2.07 -9.38 2.23
N GLY A 272 -2.64 -9.41 3.44
CA GLY A 272 -4.10 -9.44 3.65
C GLY A 272 -4.79 -8.23 3.02
N LEU A 273 -4.24 -7.03 3.23
CA LEU A 273 -4.73 -5.80 2.59
C LEU A 273 -4.66 -5.88 1.06
N LEU A 274 -3.53 -6.31 0.49
CA LEU A 274 -3.36 -6.39 -0.97
C LEU A 274 -4.28 -7.45 -1.57
N TRP A 275 -4.50 -8.56 -0.88
CA TRP A 275 -5.48 -9.58 -1.26
C TRP A 275 -6.88 -8.98 -1.37
N ARG A 276 -7.31 -8.23 -0.35
CA ARG A 276 -8.60 -7.53 -0.35
C ARG A 276 -8.68 -6.49 -1.46
N VAL A 277 -7.65 -5.68 -1.62
CA VAL A 277 -7.57 -4.66 -2.69
C VAL A 277 -7.75 -5.28 -4.07
N ARG A 278 -7.16 -6.45 -4.32
CA ARG A 278 -7.29 -7.15 -5.61
C ARG A 278 -8.56 -7.97 -5.75
N GLY A 279 -9.18 -8.37 -4.64
CA GLY A 279 -10.51 -8.99 -4.63
C GLY A 279 -11.66 -7.99 -4.80
N MET A 280 -11.46 -6.70 -4.54
CA MET A 280 -12.48 -5.69 -4.76
C MET A 280 -12.70 -5.48 -6.26
N GLU A 281 -13.87 -5.90 -6.75
CA GLU A 281 -14.26 -5.68 -8.13
C GLU A 281 -14.39 -4.18 -8.43
N VAL A 282 -13.73 -3.75 -9.51
CA VAL A 282 -13.99 -2.44 -10.10
C VAL A 282 -15.37 -2.50 -10.75
N LYS A 283 -16.34 -1.81 -10.15
CA LYS A 283 -17.70 -1.82 -10.69
C LYS A 283 -17.68 -1.20 -12.09
N PRO A 284 -18.16 -1.90 -13.13
CA PRO A 284 -18.22 -1.35 -14.46
C PRO A 284 -19.13 -0.12 -14.46
N ARG A 285 -18.79 0.85 -15.31
CA ARG A 285 -19.60 2.05 -15.46
C ARG A 285 -20.99 1.64 -15.96
N VAL A 286 -22.02 1.93 -15.17
CA VAL A 286 -23.40 1.78 -15.62
C VAL A 286 -23.73 2.99 -16.50
N ASP A 287 -23.69 2.81 -17.81
CA ASP A 287 -24.00 3.83 -18.82
C ASP A 287 -25.51 4.15 -18.90
N ASN A 288 -26.17 4.36 -17.75
CA ASN A 288 -27.58 4.78 -17.68
C ASN A 288 -27.74 6.28 -17.37
N VAL A 289 -26.79 7.09 -17.81
CA VAL A 289 -27.02 8.54 -17.96
C VAL A 289 -27.05 8.80 -19.47
N PRO A 290 -28.19 9.19 -20.06
CA PRO A 290 -28.20 9.55 -21.47
C PRO A 290 -27.16 10.66 -21.64
N ALA A 291 -26.17 10.40 -22.51
CA ALA A 291 -25.19 11.40 -22.88
C ALA A 291 -25.96 12.65 -23.30
N GLN A 292 -25.95 13.70 -22.47
CA GLN A 292 -26.31 15.01 -22.94
C GLN A 292 -25.32 15.30 -24.05
N ALA A 293 -25.80 15.21 -25.29
CA ALA A 293 -25.04 15.50 -26.48
C ALA A 293 -24.44 16.89 -26.32
N GLY A 294 -23.17 16.94 -25.90
CA GLY A 294 -22.38 18.15 -25.90
C GLY A 294 -22.39 18.65 -27.33
N LYS A 295 -23.09 19.76 -27.57
CA LYS A 295 -23.19 20.39 -28.88
C LYS A 295 -21.75 20.60 -29.37
N SER A 296 -21.35 19.82 -30.38
CA SER A 296 -19.99 19.87 -30.90
C SER A 296 -19.71 21.29 -31.39
N PHE A 297 -18.80 21.99 -30.72
CA PHE A 297 -18.28 23.30 -31.14
C PHE A 297 -17.60 23.25 -32.52
N LEU A 298 -17.34 22.04 -33.06
CA LEU A 298 -16.71 21.83 -34.35
C LEU A 298 -17.64 21.99 -35.57
N LYS A 299 -18.97 22.16 -35.39
CA LYS A 299 -19.88 22.49 -36.51
C LYS A 299 -20.01 23.99 -36.79
N ARG A 300 -19.33 24.86 -36.03
CA ARG A 300 -19.39 26.33 -36.22
C ARG A 300 -18.21 26.92 -37.00
N ILE A 301 -17.21 26.11 -37.36
CA ILE A 301 -15.99 26.57 -38.06
C ILE A 301 -15.99 26.17 -39.56
N PHE A 302 -16.82 25.22 -39.99
CA PHE A 302 -16.93 24.81 -41.40
C PHE A 302 -18.26 25.19 -42.05
N LYS A 303 -18.75 26.40 -41.75
CA LYS A 303 -19.73 27.06 -42.62
C LYS A 303 -19.11 28.38 -43.09
N LYS A 304 -18.39 28.30 -44.18
CA LYS A 304 -17.93 29.45 -44.95
C LYS A 304 -18.34 29.20 -46.40
N ASP A 305 -19.28 30.06 -46.82
CA ASP A 305 -19.78 30.39 -48.17
C ASP A 305 -20.29 29.26 -49.07
#